data_AF-A0A3X8LT89-F1
#
_entry.id   AF-A0A3X8LT89-F1
#
_cell.length_a   1.000
_cell.length_b   1.000
_cell.length_c   1.000
_cell.angle_alpha   90.00
_cell.angle_beta   90.00
_cell.angle_gamma   90.00
#
_symmetry.space_group_name_H-M   'P 1'
#
loop_
_entity.id
_entity.type
_entity.pdbx_description
1 polymer ?
#
loop_
_entity_poly.entity_id
_entity_poly.type
_entity_poly.pdbx_seq_one_letter_code
_entity_poly.pdbx_strand_id
1 'polypeptide(L)'
;MQNSLETYTMKYNENGYGLLFPDGHVVRFYERILKYKLNKINGNLLDFGCGNGVHSAYFQSKGFKTFGIDIVPSLKEIWEQNI
;
A
#
# COMPACT_ATOMS: atom_id res chain seq x y z
N MET A 1 6.22 23.83 13.23
CA MET A 1 6.44 22.56 12.52
C MET A 1 5.08 21.94 12.32
N GLN A 2 4.68 21.62 11.08
CA GLN A 2 3.41 20.93 10.85
C GLN A 2 3.62 19.44 11.12
N ASN A 3 2.75 18.85 11.92
CA ASN A 3 2.83 17.43 12.29
C ASN A 3 2.56 16.57 11.05
N SER A 4 3.37 15.52 10.84
CA SER A 4 3.16 14.56 9.75
C SER A 4 1.76 13.93 9.82
N LEU A 5 1.28 13.56 11.01
CA LEU A 5 -0.05 12.98 11.18
C LEU A 5 -1.15 13.93 10.69
N GLU A 6 -1.10 15.20 11.11
CA GLU A 6 -2.05 16.22 10.68
C GLU A 6 -2.01 16.41 9.16
N THR A 7 -0.80 16.49 8.60
CA THR A 7 -0.60 16.68 7.16
C THR A 7 -1.21 15.54 6.34
N TYR A 8 -0.97 14.28 6.73
CA TYR A 8 -1.49 13.14 5.99
C TYR A 8 -2.99 12.93 6.24
N THR A 9 -3.49 13.20 7.45
CA THR A 9 -4.93 13.16 7.75
C THR A 9 -5.70 14.11 6.83
N MET A 10 -5.23 15.36 6.70
CA MET A 10 -5.84 16.34 5.80
C MET A 10 -5.76 15.92 4.33
N LYS A 11 -4.64 15.33 3.88
CA LYS A 11 -4.51 14.82 2.51
C LYS A 11 -5.56 13.75 2.21
N TYR A 12 -5.66 12.73 3.04
CA TYR A 12 -6.55 11.60 2.79
C TYR A 12 -8.02 11.93 3.01
N ASN A 13 -8.36 12.63 4.10
CA ASN A 13 -9.76 12.82 4.49
C ASN A 13 -10.43 13.98 3.75
N GLU A 14 -9.68 15.02 3.38
CA GLU A 14 -10.27 16.26 2.83
C GLU A 14 -9.90 16.47 1.36
N ASN A 15 -8.69 16.07 0.95
CA ASN A 15 -8.19 16.38 -0.39
C ASN A 15 -8.32 15.23 -1.39
N GLY A 16 -8.99 14.13 -1.01
CA GLY A 16 -9.16 12.96 -1.87
C GLY A 16 -7.85 12.31 -2.29
N TYR A 17 -6.81 12.42 -1.45
CA TYR A 17 -5.50 11.83 -1.72
C TYR A 17 -5.57 10.30 -1.67
N GLY A 18 -4.86 9.64 -2.58
CA GLY A 18 -4.84 8.18 -2.69
C GLY A 18 -4.56 7.75 -4.12
N LEU A 19 -3.99 6.57 -4.28
CA LEU A 19 -3.79 5.99 -5.61
C LEU A 19 -5.05 5.24 -6.03
N LEU A 20 -5.32 5.21 -7.34
CA LEU A 20 -6.34 4.31 -7.92
C LEU A 20 -5.72 3.01 -8.44
N PHE A 21 -4.44 3.06 -8.81
CA PHE A 21 -3.70 1.95 -9.40
C PHE A 21 -2.33 1.84 -8.75
N PRO A 22 -1.75 0.62 -8.69
CA PRO A 22 -0.42 0.44 -8.13
C PRO A 22 0.61 1.24 -8.91
N ASP A 23 1.56 1.81 -8.18
CA ASP A 23 2.59 2.65 -8.77
C ASP A 23 3.51 1.83 -9.68
N GLY A 24 3.94 2.40 -10.80
CA GLY A 24 4.78 1.71 -11.77
C GLY A 24 6.10 1.20 -11.19
N HIS A 25 6.67 1.88 -10.20
CA HIS A 25 7.88 1.43 -9.51
C HIS A 25 7.62 0.20 -8.64
N VAL A 26 6.45 0.13 -7.98
CA VAL A 26 6.03 -1.04 -7.19
C VAL A 26 5.80 -2.25 -8.08
N VAL A 27 5.08 -2.06 -9.21
CA VAL A 27 4.85 -3.13 -10.21
C VAL A 27 6.19 -3.64 -10.77
N ARG A 28 7.12 -2.74 -11.12
CA ARG A 28 8.44 -3.11 -11.63
C ARG A 28 9.28 -3.84 -10.58
N PHE A 29 9.19 -3.45 -9.31
CA PHE A 29 9.88 -4.14 -8.22
C PHE A 29 9.39 -5.59 -8.08
N TYR A 30 8.08 -5.82 -8.09
CA TYR A 30 7.53 -7.16 -8.08
C TYR A 30 7.98 -7.97 -9.30
N GLU A 31 7.68 -7.50 -10.52
CA GLU A 31 7.88 -8.31 -11.72
C GLU A 31 9.37 -8.59 -11.99
N ARG A 32 10.26 -7.60 -11.80
CA ARG A 32 11.68 -7.72 -12.20
C ARG A 32 12.58 -8.22 -11.08
N ILE A 33 12.29 -7.86 -9.83
CA ILE A 33 13.18 -8.19 -8.71
C ILE A 33 12.64 -9.39 -7.94
N LEU A 34 11.44 -9.27 -7.36
CA LEU A 34 10.90 -10.36 -6.53
C LEU A 34 10.64 -11.61 -7.38
N LYS A 35 9.82 -11.50 -8.42
CA LYS A 35 9.43 -12.62 -9.27
C LYS A 35 10.58 -13.11 -10.15
N TYR A 36 11.15 -12.25 -10.99
CA TYR A 36 12.12 -12.70 -11.98
C TYR A 36 13.51 -13.00 -11.38
N LYS A 37 14.09 -12.06 -10.62
CA LYS A 37 15.46 -12.22 -10.09
C LYS A 37 15.54 -13.15 -8.88
N LEU A 38 14.54 -13.12 -8.00
CA LEU A 38 14.58 -13.82 -6.71
C LEU A 38 13.61 -15.02 -6.63
N ASN A 39 12.79 -15.25 -7.65
CA ASN A 39 11.74 -16.28 -7.65
C ASN A 39 10.82 -16.24 -6.40
N LYS A 40 10.62 -15.05 -5.84
CA LYS A 40 9.74 -14.81 -4.70
C LYS A 40 8.37 -14.37 -5.20
N ILE A 41 7.46 -15.33 -5.30
CA ILE A 41 6.10 -15.14 -5.82
C ILE A 41 5.01 -15.19 -4.73
N ASN A 42 5.38 -15.44 -3.48
CA ASN A 42 4.44 -15.45 -2.35
C ASN A 42 5.16 -15.16 -1.01
N GLY A 43 4.35 -15.11 0.06
CA GLY A 43 4.77 -14.95 1.44
C GLY A 43 4.05 -13.80 2.14
N ASN A 44 4.51 -13.47 3.34
CA ASN A 44 3.99 -12.33 4.09
C ASN A 44 4.65 -11.03 3.61
N LEU A 45 3.88 -9.96 3.49
CA LEU A 45 4.35 -8.62 3.10
C LEU A 45 3.75 -7.56 4.03
N LEU A 46 4.61 -6.73 4.61
CA LEU A 46 4.21 -5.54 5.36
C LEU A 46 4.30 -4.32 4.43
N ASP A 47 3.17 -3.63 4.27
CA ASP A 47 3.04 -2.37 3.56
C ASP A 47 3.04 -1.22 4.59
N PHE A 48 4.19 -0.59 4.76
CA PHE A 48 4.40 0.45 5.77
C PHE A 48 4.14 1.84 5.16
N GLY A 49 3.13 2.53 5.67
CA GLY A 49 2.50 3.66 4.97
C GLY A 49 1.57 3.17 3.87
N CYS A 50 0.69 2.22 4.20
CA CYS A 50 -0.12 1.49 3.22
C CYS A 50 -1.17 2.35 2.51
N GLY A 51 -1.44 3.57 2.98
CA GLY A 51 -2.42 4.45 2.35
C GLY A 51 -3.79 3.79 2.28
N ASN A 52 -4.43 3.88 1.12
CA ASN A 52 -5.70 3.20 0.86
C ASN A 52 -5.55 1.71 0.49
N GLY A 53 -4.35 1.12 0.52
CA GLY A 53 -4.14 -0.31 0.32
C GLY A 53 -3.99 -0.78 -1.13
N VAL A 54 -3.87 0.13 -2.10
CA VAL A 54 -3.73 -0.25 -3.51
C VAL A 54 -2.51 -1.12 -3.80
N HIS A 55 -1.36 -0.89 -3.12
CA HIS A 55 -0.19 -1.74 -3.28
C HIS A 55 -0.37 -3.08 -2.58
N SER A 56 -0.95 -3.09 -1.39
CA SER A 56 -1.35 -4.31 -0.68
C SER A 56 -2.25 -5.20 -1.54
N ALA A 57 -3.31 -4.64 -2.14
CA ALA A 57 -4.23 -5.35 -3.03
C ALA A 57 -3.50 -5.92 -4.27
N TYR A 58 -2.60 -5.12 -4.85
CA TYR A 58 -1.76 -5.58 -5.94
C TYR A 58 -0.93 -6.81 -5.55
N PHE A 59 -0.21 -6.78 -4.42
CA PHE A 59 0.59 -7.93 -3.98
C PHE A 59 -0.26 -9.13 -3.58
N GLN A 60 -1.44 -8.92 -3.01
CA GLN A 60 -2.37 -10.00 -2.69
C GLN A 60 -2.86 -10.73 -3.95
N SER A 61 -3.14 -9.99 -5.03
CA SER A 61 -3.43 -10.57 -6.36
C SER A 61 -2.29 -11.41 -6.94
N LYS A 62 -1.06 -11.27 -6.39
CA LYS A 62 0.12 -12.05 -6.78
C LYS A 62 0.39 -13.26 -5.90
N GLY A 63 -0.38 -13.46 -4.83
CA GLY A 63 -0.21 -14.59 -3.90
C GLY A 63 0.49 -14.24 -2.58
N PHE A 64 0.63 -12.97 -2.25
CA PHE A 64 1.14 -12.54 -0.94
C PHE A 64 0.02 -12.40 0.07
N LYS A 65 0.32 -12.69 1.34
CA LYS A 65 -0.49 -12.27 2.48
C LYS A 65 0.00 -10.90 2.93
N THR A 66 -0.83 -9.89 2.79
CA THR A 66 -0.46 -8.50 3.06
C THR A 66 -0.92 -8.06 4.44
N PHE A 67 -0.15 -7.15 5.03
CA PHE A 67 -0.44 -6.47 6.30
C PHE A 67 -0.15 -5.00 6.09
N GLY A 68 -1.09 -4.13 6.43
CA GLY A 68 -0.95 -2.68 6.26
C GLY A 68 -0.81 -1.98 7.60
N ILE A 69 0.02 -0.95 7.65
CA ILE A 69 0.03 0.03 8.73
C ILE A 69 0.17 1.42 8.15
N ASP A 70 -0.64 2.35 8.65
CA ASP A 70 -0.53 3.77 8.34
C ASP A 70 -0.71 4.58 9.62
N ILE A 71 -0.14 5.78 9.64
CA ILE A 71 -0.27 6.70 10.76
C ILE A 71 -1.68 7.32 10.80
N VAL A 72 -2.36 7.40 9.66
CA VAL A 72 -3.71 7.99 9.56
C VAL A 72 -4.77 6.94 9.94
N PRO A 73 -5.52 7.13 11.04
CA PRO A 73 -6.42 6.09 11.56
C PRO A 73 -7.61 5.77 10.63
N SER A 74 -8.14 6.76 9.92
CA SER A 74 -9.29 6.59 9.01
C SER A 74 -8.98 5.67 7.83
N LEU A 75 -7.70 5.45 7.50
CA LEU A 75 -7.31 4.58 6.41
C LEU A 75 -7.52 3.10 6.70
N LYS A 76 -7.66 2.70 7.97
CA LYS A 76 -7.85 1.29 8.32
C LYS A 76 -9.06 0.68 7.59
N GLU A 77 -10.20 1.35 7.64
CA GLU A 77 -11.43 0.86 7.00
C GLU A 77 -11.32 0.87 5.48
N ILE A 78 -10.70 1.90 4.91
CA ILE A 78 -10.47 2.01 3.46
C ILE A 78 -9.52 0.92 2.98
N TRP A 79 -8.46 0.64 3.75
CA TRP A 79 -7.53 -0.44 3.48
C TRP A 79 -8.28 -1.77 3.50
N GLU A 80 -9.01 -2.09 4.58
CA GLU A 80 -9.78 -3.34 4.70
C GLU A 80 -10.82 -3.56 3.58
N GLN A 81 -11.34 -2.50 2.95
CA GLN A 81 -12.25 -2.61 1.80
C GLN A 81 -11.55 -2.94 0.47
N ASN A 82 -10.26 -2.66 0.35
CA ASN A 82 -9.51 -2.77 -0.91
C ASN A 82 -8.73 -4.09 -1.09
N ILE A 83 -8.67 -4.94 -0.06
CA ILE A 83 -7.87 -6.18 0.01
C ILE A 83 -8.72 -7.42 0.27
#